data_AF-A0A1V5PNU7-F1
#
_entry.id   AF-A0A1V5PNU7-F1
#
_cell.length_a   1.000
_cell.length_b   1.000
_cell.length_c   1.000
_cell.angle_alpha   90.00
_cell.angle_beta   90.00
_cell.angle_gamma   90.00
#
_symmetry.space_group_name_H-M   'P 1'
#
loop_
_entity.id
_entity.type
_entity.pdbx_description
1 polymer ?
#
loop_
_entity_poly.entity_id
_entity_poly.type
_entity_poly.pdbx_seq_one_letter_code
_entity_poly.pdbx_strand_id
1 'polypeptide(L)'
;MGINSRTVVVRIGGEAGEGTVTLGEVFTRIAARDGLEVYTFRTYPAEIKGGQVLFQTRLGIERVLSEGDAADVLVAMNLKGWEENLNDFHSQGVLIYDPDAVPNPETRGRQAYPIPVTKISKGFDFVRGKNLVMVGALTWIFRLRLETARAVVQKSMGRHAEVLAKNLQALEEGFSYAQEHFPETFSYTLPLPEKPAERLLLSGAEAMALGALEAGCRFFAGYPITPATTVMETMARYLPTFGGTLVQAEDEIASINMAIGASYGGMKAMTATSGPGLSLMIEGLSMASMAEIPVVVVNVQRASPSTGMPTKTSQGDLFLSLYGGHGDGPRFVLAPDSVKDCYYQMINAFSLAEHFQTPVIVLSDQAMASRVETIPYPETICGVWSECLERILPTPEELAQDYRRYRVTENGLSPMAIPGMPGGMYMAESLEHNEYGHPAQSPENHKVMMQKRARIVETARKHLVNWDSSVRRWGVANAKFGIMGWGSTRGAVREAMERLAAEGVEIEALYPHTMLPMPDQAVSEFLRGKKAILVPELNFTSQFARVIEHRYYKQLDARDIHIHMLAKEEGVPFKIEEIYQAARNMIQVEGGR
;
A
#
# COMPACT_ATOMS: atom_id res chain seq x y z
N MET A 1 -21.90 -28.85 -12.96
CA MET A 1 -21.11 -27.88 -13.75
C MET A 1 -20.49 -26.93 -12.75
N GLY A 2 -19.16 -26.93 -12.63
CA GLY A 2 -18.46 -26.03 -11.70
C GLY A 2 -18.70 -24.58 -12.10
N ILE A 3 -18.70 -23.68 -11.11
CA ILE A 3 -18.72 -22.25 -11.37
C ILE A 3 -17.37 -21.94 -12.00
N ASN A 4 -17.33 -21.71 -13.31
CA ASN A 4 -16.08 -21.44 -14.04
C ASN A 4 -15.63 -20.01 -13.76
N SER A 5 -15.29 -19.73 -12.50
CA SER A 5 -14.79 -18.43 -12.05
C SER A 5 -13.27 -18.40 -12.22
N ARG A 6 -12.76 -17.33 -12.84
CA ARG A 6 -11.32 -17.08 -12.99
C ARG A 6 -10.63 -16.73 -11.66
N THR A 7 -11.42 -16.41 -10.63
CA THR A 7 -10.93 -16.10 -9.28
C THR A 7 -11.82 -16.73 -8.21
N VAL A 8 -11.27 -16.97 -7.02
CA VAL A 8 -12.03 -17.44 -5.85
C VAL A 8 -11.63 -16.67 -4.61
N VAL A 9 -12.61 -16.13 -3.89
CA VAL A 9 -12.42 -15.48 -2.60
C VAL A 9 -12.56 -16.50 -1.48
N VAL A 10 -11.44 -16.80 -0.82
CA VAL A 10 -11.38 -17.68 0.34
C VAL A 10 -11.23 -16.84 1.59
N ARG A 11 -12.21 -16.93 2.47
CA ARG A 11 -12.28 -16.19 3.72
C ARG A 11 -12.17 -17.14 4.89
N ILE A 12 -11.35 -16.78 5.88
CA ILE A 12 -11.10 -17.58 7.07
C ILE A 12 -11.51 -16.73 8.26
N GLY A 13 -12.57 -17.16 8.93
CA GLY A 13 -13.13 -16.51 10.12
C GLY A 13 -12.79 -17.32 11.37
N GLY A 14 -12.32 -16.64 12.41
CA GLY A 14 -12.02 -17.26 13.70
C GLY A 14 -11.59 -16.21 14.73
N GLU A 15 -10.93 -16.65 15.80
CA GLU A 15 -10.47 -15.75 16.86
C GLU A 15 -8.93 -15.60 16.90
N ALA A 16 -8.48 -14.47 17.45
CA ALA A 16 -7.07 -14.22 17.71
C ALA A 16 -6.51 -15.29 18.67
N GLY A 17 -5.48 -16.01 18.22
CA GLY A 17 -4.83 -17.09 18.98
C GLY A 17 -5.15 -18.50 18.49
N GLU A 18 -6.15 -18.70 17.62
CA GLU A 18 -6.50 -20.01 17.05
C GLU A 18 -5.66 -20.40 15.82
N GLY A 19 -4.76 -19.52 15.39
CA GLY A 19 -3.95 -19.71 14.18
C GLY A 19 -4.68 -19.36 12.88
N THR A 20 -5.80 -18.63 12.93
CA THR A 20 -6.61 -18.17 11.79
C THR A 20 -5.78 -17.44 10.72
N VAL A 21 -4.96 -16.46 11.13
CA VAL A 21 -4.05 -15.74 10.21
C VAL A 21 -3.00 -16.68 9.64
N THR A 22 -2.38 -17.52 10.48
CA THR A 22 -1.33 -18.45 10.07
C THR A 22 -1.85 -19.45 9.04
N LEU A 23 -3.07 -19.96 9.22
CA LEU A 23 -3.76 -20.81 8.25
C LEU A 23 -3.85 -20.10 6.89
N GLY A 24 -4.36 -18.88 6.89
CA GLY A 24 -4.52 -18.09 5.67
C GLY A 24 -3.21 -17.73 4.98
N GLU A 25 -2.18 -17.35 5.75
CA GLU A 25 -0.85 -17.04 5.21
C GLU A 25 -0.18 -18.26 4.60
N VAL A 26 -0.25 -19.42 5.28
CA VAL A 26 0.32 -20.67 4.76
C VAL A 26 -0.45 -21.10 3.52
N PHE A 27 -1.78 -21.13 3.56
CA PHE A 27 -2.61 -21.49 2.40
C PHE A 27 -2.34 -20.59 1.19
N THR A 28 -2.29 -19.27 1.40
CA THR A 28 -1.98 -18.29 0.33
C THR A 28 -0.59 -18.54 -0.26
N ARG A 29 0.42 -18.82 0.56
CA ARG A 29 1.79 -19.12 0.10
C ARG A 29 1.84 -20.41 -0.73
N ILE A 30 1.03 -21.42 -0.39
CA ILE A 30 0.91 -22.66 -1.16
C ILE A 30 0.32 -22.36 -2.52
N ALA A 31 -0.82 -21.67 -2.57
CA ALA A 31 -1.48 -21.28 -3.81
C ALA A 31 -0.57 -20.45 -4.72
N ALA A 32 0.15 -19.46 -4.16
CA ALA A 32 1.10 -18.64 -4.91
C ALA A 32 2.27 -19.47 -5.48
N ARG A 33 2.83 -20.40 -4.70
CA ARG A 33 3.89 -21.32 -5.18
C ARG A 33 3.39 -22.31 -6.23
N ASP A 34 2.09 -22.62 -6.21
CA ASP A 34 1.45 -23.39 -7.26
C ASP A 34 1.12 -22.59 -8.52
N GLY A 35 1.50 -21.31 -8.56
CA GLY A 35 1.46 -20.48 -9.76
C GLY A 35 0.20 -19.62 -9.87
N LEU A 36 -0.69 -19.68 -8.89
CA LEU A 36 -1.84 -18.79 -8.80
C LEU A 36 -1.40 -17.36 -8.44
N GLU A 37 -2.13 -16.39 -8.96
CA GLU A 37 -2.07 -15.02 -8.48
C GLU A 37 -2.83 -14.91 -7.17
N VAL A 38 -2.32 -14.12 -6.22
CA VAL A 38 -2.94 -13.97 -4.91
C VAL A 38 -3.04 -12.51 -4.50
N TYR A 39 -4.08 -12.21 -3.74
CA TYR A 39 -4.29 -10.93 -3.09
C TYR A 39 -4.85 -11.22 -1.69
N THR A 40 -4.26 -10.65 -0.64
CA THR A 40 -4.76 -10.83 0.72
C THR A 40 -5.34 -9.57 1.33
N PHE A 41 -6.32 -9.76 2.21
CA PHE A 41 -6.81 -8.74 3.12
C PHE A 41 -6.94 -9.35 4.52
N ARG A 42 -6.73 -8.55 5.56
CA ARG A 42 -6.86 -9.02 6.94
C ARG A 42 -7.28 -7.89 7.86
N THR A 43 -8.06 -8.24 8.87
CA THR A 43 -8.40 -7.33 9.95
C THR A 43 -8.08 -7.99 11.28
N TYR A 44 -7.42 -7.20 12.15
CA TYR A 44 -7.14 -7.58 13.52
C TYR A 44 -8.11 -6.86 14.47
N PRO A 45 -8.50 -7.51 15.58
CA PRO A 45 -9.13 -6.81 16.69
C PRO A 45 -8.13 -5.78 17.27
N ALA A 46 -8.63 -4.80 18.01
CA ALA A 46 -7.76 -3.84 18.68
C ALA A 46 -6.99 -4.51 19.83
N GLU A 47 -7.54 -5.59 20.38
CA GLU A 47 -6.99 -6.38 21.46
C GLU A 47 -5.87 -7.33 20.99
N ILE A 48 -4.79 -7.43 21.77
CA ILE A 48 -3.64 -8.32 21.47
C ILE A 48 -4.01 -9.81 21.59
N LYS A 49 -4.97 -10.15 22.45
CA LYS A 49 -5.48 -11.52 22.64
C LYS A 49 -7.00 -11.49 22.75
N GLY A 50 -7.63 -12.47 22.10
CA GLY A 50 -9.08 -12.50 21.95
C GLY A 50 -9.57 -11.53 20.88
N GLY A 51 -10.82 -11.68 20.48
CA GLY A 51 -11.40 -10.88 19.41
C GLY A 51 -11.38 -11.56 18.05
N GLN A 52 -12.30 -11.11 17.22
CA GLN A 52 -12.56 -11.60 15.87
C GLN A 52 -11.40 -11.28 14.93
N VAL A 53 -10.92 -12.29 14.23
CA VAL A 53 -9.90 -12.15 13.20
C VAL A 53 -10.47 -12.63 11.88
N LEU A 54 -10.29 -11.80 10.87
CA LEU A 54 -10.60 -12.12 9.49
C LEU A 54 -9.31 -12.18 8.68
N PHE A 55 -9.11 -13.28 7.98
CA PHE A 55 -8.13 -13.36 6.91
C PHE A 55 -8.85 -13.72 5.60
N GLN A 56 -8.61 -12.96 4.56
CA GLN A 56 -9.15 -13.20 3.23
C GLN A 56 -8.00 -13.32 2.24
N THR A 57 -8.09 -14.28 1.35
CA THR A 57 -7.23 -14.42 0.20
C THR A 57 -8.08 -14.65 -1.03
N ARG A 58 -7.81 -13.88 -2.08
CA ARG A 58 -8.42 -14.08 -3.38
C ARG A 58 -7.37 -14.67 -4.29
N LEU A 59 -7.67 -15.85 -4.82
CA LEU A 59 -6.81 -16.60 -5.73
C LEU A 59 -7.31 -16.40 -7.15
N GLY A 60 -6.40 -16.32 -8.12
CA GLY A 60 -6.75 -16.18 -9.53
C GLY A 60 -5.78 -16.89 -10.46
N ILE A 61 -6.26 -17.27 -11.64
CA ILE A 61 -5.39 -17.71 -12.74
C ILE A 61 -4.78 -16.52 -13.50
N GLU A 62 -5.43 -15.36 -13.37
CA GLU A 62 -5.00 -14.06 -13.87
C GLU A 62 -4.81 -13.11 -12.68
N ARG A 63 -4.22 -11.94 -12.94
CA ARG A 63 -3.90 -10.96 -11.90
C ARG A 63 -5.16 -10.56 -11.11
N VAL A 64 -5.08 -10.69 -9.79
CA VAL A 64 -6.14 -10.27 -8.87
C VAL A 64 -5.92 -8.80 -8.47
N LEU A 65 -6.95 -7.97 -8.57
CA LEU A 65 -6.81 -6.52 -8.38
C LEU A 65 -7.39 -6.01 -7.07
N SER A 66 -8.35 -6.72 -6.48
CA SER A 66 -9.01 -6.38 -5.23
C SER A 66 -9.29 -7.61 -4.36
N GLU A 67 -9.74 -7.40 -3.12
CA GLU A 67 -10.14 -8.47 -2.22
C GLU A 67 -11.42 -9.20 -2.64
N GLY A 68 -12.25 -8.60 -3.51
CA GLY A 68 -13.55 -9.12 -3.91
C GLY A 68 -14.69 -8.67 -2.98
N ASP A 69 -15.93 -8.80 -3.45
CA ASP A 69 -17.12 -8.27 -2.75
C ASP A 69 -17.57 -9.12 -1.57
N ALA A 70 -17.50 -10.45 -1.71
CA ALA A 70 -18.01 -11.45 -0.77
C ALA A 70 -17.18 -12.74 -0.85
N ALA A 71 -17.27 -13.58 0.18
CA ALA A 71 -16.59 -14.88 0.18
C ALA A 71 -17.29 -15.88 -0.76
N ASP A 72 -16.52 -16.55 -1.61
CA ASP A 72 -16.96 -17.73 -2.36
C ASP A 72 -16.83 -18.99 -1.49
N VAL A 73 -15.76 -19.04 -0.68
CA VAL A 73 -15.47 -20.12 0.25
C VAL A 73 -15.23 -19.52 1.64
N LEU A 74 -16.02 -19.94 2.62
CA LEU A 74 -15.86 -19.55 4.02
C LEU A 74 -15.30 -20.72 4.83
N VAL A 75 -14.10 -20.56 5.36
CA VAL A 75 -13.45 -21.46 6.32
C VAL A 75 -13.75 -20.95 7.72
N ALA A 76 -14.71 -21.58 8.41
CA ALA A 76 -15.12 -21.21 9.75
C ALA A 76 -14.34 -22.04 10.79
N MET A 77 -13.45 -21.38 11.53
CA MET A 77 -12.67 -22.01 12.60
C MET A 77 -13.48 -22.22 13.88
N ASN A 78 -14.51 -21.41 14.10
CA ASN A 78 -15.42 -21.47 15.23
C ASN A 78 -16.80 -20.86 14.88
N LEU A 79 -17.78 -21.02 15.77
CA LEU A 79 -19.16 -20.58 15.54
C LEU A 79 -19.26 -19.08 15.25
N LYS A 80 -18.48 -18.26 15.97
CA LYS A 80 -18.47 -16.80 15.80
C LYS A 80 -17.93 -16.38 14.43
N GLY A 81 -16.90 -17.07 13.94
CA GLY A 81 -16.32 -16.87 12.61
C GLY A 81 -17.29 -17.28 11.49
N TRP A 82 -18.19 -18.22 11.75
CA TRP A 82 -19.31 -18.52 10.86
C TRP A 82 -20.36 -17.40 10.86
N GLU A 83 -20.90 -17.07 12.03
CA GLU A 83 -22.05 -16.16 12.19
C GLU A 83 -21.78 -14.74 11.66
N GLU A 84 -20.61 -14.18 11.96
CA GLU A 84 -20.29 -12.79 11.58
C GLU A 84 -20.00 -12.61 10.08
N ASN A 85 -19.69 -13.70 9.37
CA ASN A 85 -19.38 -13.65 7.94
C ASN A 85 -20.56 -14.02 7.06
N LEU A 86 -21.70 -14.42 7.63
CA LEU A 86 -22.91 -14.86 6.91
C LEU A 86 -23.47 -13.82 5.92
N ASN A 87 -23.43 -12.54 6.30
CA ASN A 87 -23.97 -11.45 5.49
C ASN A 87 -23.12 -11.16 4.26
N ASP A 88 -21.84 -11.56 4.30
CA ASP A 88 -20.88 -11.29 3.25
C ASP A 88 -20.31 -12.60 2.66
N PHE A 89 -21.21 -13.58 2.55
CA PHE A 89 -20.94 -14.92 2.05
C PHE A 89 -21.89 -15.25 0.90
N HIS A 90 -21.33 -15.53 -0.28
CA HIS A 90 -22.08 -15.71 -1.52
C HIS A 90 -23.19 -16.77 -1.35
N SER A 91 -24.34 -16.56 -1.99
CA SER A 91 -25.52 -17.45 -1.85
C SER A 91 -25.24 -18.88 -2.35
N GLN A 92 -24.34 -19.02 -3.33
CA GLN A 92 -23.81 -20.29 -3.83
C GLN A 92 -22.42 -20.62 -3.27
N GLY A 93 -22.03 -19.97 -2.17
CA GLY A 93 -20.73 -20.19 -1.54
C GLY A 93 -20.61 -21.57 -0.91
N VAL A 94 -19.38 -21.93 -0.54
CA VAL A 94 -19.06 -23.19 0.14
C VAL A 94 -18.56 -22.94 1.56
N LEU A 95 -19.16 -23.63 2.53
CA LEU A 95 -18.70 -23.62 3.92
C LEU A 95 -17.72 -24.78 4.16
N ILE A 96 -16.56 -24.50 4.72
CA ILE A 96 -15.60 -25.49 5.23
C ILE A 96 -15.43 -25.23 6.72
N TYR A 97 -15.63 -26.24 7.57
CA TYR A 97 -15.70 -26.02 9.01
C TYR A 97 -15.36 -27.26 9.82
N ASP A 98 -15.04 -27.07 11.10
CA ASP A 98 -14.94 -28.15 12.08
C ASP A 98 -16.30 -28.42 12.74
N PRO A 99 -16.90 -29.63 12.58
CA PRO A 99 -18.17 -29.97 13.21
C PRO A 99 -18.19 -29.85 14.73
N ASP A 100 -17.02 -30.01 15.38
CA ASP A 100 -16.93 -29.84 16.83
C ASP A 100 -16.87 -28.36 17.24
N ALA A 101 -16.45 -27.45 16.35
CA ALA A 101 -16.33 -26.02 16.62
C ALA A 101 -17.53 -25.20 16.11
N VAL A 102 -18.23 -25.70 15.09
CA VAL A 102 -19.46 -25.12 14.52
C VAL A 102 -20.53 -26.21 14.45
N PRO A 103 -21.22 -26.50 15.56
CA PRO A 103 -22.24 -27.54 15.58
C PRO A 103 -23.48 -27.09 14.79
N ASN A 104 -23.97 -27.94 13.87
CA ASN A 104 -25.20 -27.75 13.10
C ASN A 104 -25.34 -26.35 12.42
N PRO A 105 -24.40 -25.93 11.54
CA PRO A 105 -24.49 -24.63 10.90
C PRO A 105 -25.73 -24.51 9.99
N GLU A 106 -26.44 -23.39 10.08
CA GLU A 106 -27.55 -23.07 9.17
C GLU A 106 -27.02 -22.70 7.77
N THR A 107 -26.75 -23.67 6.91
CA THR A 107 -26.05 -23.43 5.62
C THR A 107 -26.85 -22.60 4.61
N ARG A 108 -28.18 -22.45 4.80
CA ARG A 108 -29.11 -21.76 3.88
C ARG A 108 -29.00 -22.26 2.42
N GLY A 109 -28.85 -23.58 2.25
CA GLY A 109 -28.76 -24.23 0.94
C GLY A 109 -27.35 -24.25 0.32
N ARG A 110 -26.34 -23.72 1.02
CA ARG A 110 -24.94 -23.77 0.60
C ARG A 110 -24.33 -25.15 0.80
N GLN A 111 -23.35 -25.48 -0.05
CA GLN A 111 -22.53 -26.68 0.11
C GLN A 111 -21.67 -26.56 1.37
N ALA A 112 -21.50 -27.68 2.09
CA ALA A 112 -20.73 -27.71 3.34
C ALA A 112 -19.79 -28.91 3.37
N TYR A 113 -18.54 -28.67 3.76
CA TYR A 113 -17.45 -29.63 3.85
C TYR A 113 -17.02 -29.73 5.32
N PRO A 114 -17.55 -30.70 6.08
CA PRO A 114 -17.17 -30.92 7.47
C PRO A 114 -15.77 -31.55 7.54
N ILE A 115 -14.80 -30.82 8.10
CA ILE A 115 -13.43 -31.29 8.32
C ILE A 115 -13.20 -31.38 9.84
N PRO A 116 -13.14 -32.56 10.46
CA PRO A 116 -13.07 -32.73 11.91
C PRO A 116 -11.65 -32.48 12.45
N VAL A 117 -11.12 -31.26 12.25
CA VAL A 117 -9.74 -30.90 12.59
C VAL A 117 -9.47 -31.05 14.09
N THR A 118 -10.46 -30.81 14.95
CA THR A 118 -10.32 -31.06 16.41
C THR A 118 -10.12 -32.53 16.72
N LYS A 119 -10.81 -33.46 16.05
CA LYS A 119 -10.66 -34.91 16.28
C LYS A 119 -9.33 -35.41 15.71
N ILE A 120 -9.01 -35.01 14.49
CA ILE A 120 -7.77 -35.40 13.81
C ILE A 120 -6.56 -34.95 14.65
N SER A 121 -6.50 -33.67 15.03
CA SER A 121 -5.38 -33.13 15.82
C SER A 121 -5.24 -33.74 17.22
N LYS A 122 -6.33 -34.17 17.85
CA LYS A 122 -6.29 -34.91 19.12
C LYS A 122 -5.82 -36.35 18.95
N GLY A 123 -6.09 -36.98 17.81
CA GLY A 123 -5.71 -38.37 17.52
C GLY A 123 -4.21 -38.65 17.58
N PHE A 124 -3.36 -37.64 17.34
CA PHE A 124 -1.90 -37.73 17.43
C PHE A 124 -1.30 -36.73 18.45
N ASP A 125 -2.09 -36.30 19.43
CA ASP A 125 -1.67 -35.41 20.54
C ASP A 125 -0.96 -34.13 20.07
N PHE A 126 -1.64 -33.37 19.20
CA PHE A 126 -1.13 -32.11 18.66
C PHE A 126 -2.24 -31.10 18.39
N VAL A 127 -2.98 -30.73 19.44
CA VAL A 127 -4.15 -29.82 19.36
C VAL A 127 -3.83 -28.47 18.70
N ARG A 128 -2.60 -27.96 18.85
CA ARG A 128 -2.19 -26.70 18.18
C ARG A 128 -2.04 -26.82 16.65
N GLY A 129 -2.07 -28.03 16.10
CA GLY A 129 -1.97 -28.30 14.67
C GLY A 129 -3.28 -28.25 13.91
N LYS A 130 -4.42 -27.90 14.55
CA LYS A 130 -5.73 -27.79 13.87
C LYS A 130 -5.69 -26.95 12.60
N ASN A 131 -4.98 -25.82 12.65
CA ASN A 131 -4.80 -24.95 11.51
C ASN A 131 -4.10 -25.65 10.34
N LEU A 132 -3.06 -26.46 10.58
CA LEU A 132 -2.37 -27.21 9.54
C LEU A 132 -3.15 -28.41 9.02
N VAL A 133 -3.97 -29.07 9.85
CA VAL A 133 -4.95 -30.05 9.36
C VAL A 133 -5.91 -29.38 8.38
N MET A 134 -6.42 -28.19 8.70
CA MET A 134 -7.27 -27.44 7.78
C MET A 134 -6.51 -27.04 6.50
N VAL A 135 -5.26 -26.58 6.60
CA VAL A 135 -4.42 -26.30 5.41
C VAL A 135 -4.27 -27.55 4.53
N GLY A 136 -4.09 -28.74 5.13
CA GLY A 136 -4.01 -30.00 4.41
C GLY A 136 -5.28 -30.30 3.62
N ALA A 137 -6.43 -30.16 4.28
CA ALA A 137 -7.73 -30.34 3.65
C ALA A 137 -7.95 -29.35 2.50
N LEU A 138 -7.65 -28.06 2.72
CA LEU A 138 -7.73 -27.03 1.69
C LEU A 138 -6.79 -27.30 0.50
N THR A 139 -5.59 -27.82 0.78
CA THR A 139 -4.63 -28.20 -0.27
C THR A 139 -5.25 -29.24 -1.22
N TRP A 140 -5.93 -30.26 -0.69
CA TRP A 140 -6.63 -31.24 -1.52
C TRP A 140 -7.85 -30.62 -2.24
N ILE A 141 -8.71 -29.91 -1.51
CA ILE A 141 -9.98 -29.36 -2.02
C ILE A 141 -9.73 -28.41 -3.21
N PHE A 142 -8.72 -27.54 -3.09
CA PHE A 142 -8.34 -26.62 -4.16
C PHE A 142 -7.43 -27.25 -5.23
N ARG A 143 -7.17 -28.56 -5.14
CA ARG A 143 -6.31 -29.32 -6.08
C ARG A 143 -4.88 -28.76 -6.15
N LEU A 144 -4.38 -28.24 -5.04
CA LEU A 144 -3.00 -27.80 -4.86
C LEU A 144 -2.07 -29.00 -4.62
N ARG A 145 -0.78 -28.82 -4.89
CA ARG A 145 0.22 -29.90 -4.81
C ARG A 145 0.69 -30.09 -3.37
N LEU A 146 0.55 -31.31 -2.85
CA LEU A 146 0.99 -31.66 -1.49
C LEU A 146 2.48 -31.39 -1.26
N GLU A 147 3.34 -31.65 -2.26
CA GLU A 147 4.78 -31.35 -2.19
C GLU A 147 5.06 -29.86 -2.00
N THR A 148 4.31 -29.00 -2.70
CA THR A 148 4.38 -27.54 -2.49
C THR A 148 3.97 -27.19 -1.06
N ALA A 149 2.88 -27.78 -0.56
CA ALA A 149 2.39 -27.56 0.80
C ALA A 149 3.43 -27.96 1.85
N ARG A 150 4.05 -29.14 1.71
CA ARG A 150 5.16 -29.60 2.55
C ARG A 150 6.31 -28.59 2.56
N ALA A 151 6.75 -28.15 1.39
CA ALA A 151 7.85 -27.21 1.25
C ALA A 151 7.56 -25.81 1.86
N VAL A 152 6.30 -25.35 1.79
CA VAL A 152 5.88 -24.09 2.45
C VAL A 152 5.88 -24.24 3.95
N VAL A 153 5.27 -25.30 4.49
CA VAL A 153 5.22 -25.56 5.95
C VAL A 153 6.64 -25.68 6.50
N GLN A 154 7.52 -26.40 5.79
CA GLN A 154 8.91 -26.57 6.18
C GLN A 154 9.68 -25.24 6.25
N LYS A 155 9.47 -24.34 5.28
CA LYS A 155 10.10 -23.01 5.28
C LYS A 155 9.52 -22.09 6.36
N SER A 156 8.21 -22.06 6.52
CA SER A 156 7.52 -21.16 7.45
C SER A 156 7.72 -21.56 8.91
N MET A 157 7.81 -22.87 9.20
CA MET A 157 7.89 -23.42 10.56
C MET A 157 9.27 -23.95 10.93
N GLY A 158 10.26 -23.85 10.03
CA GLY A 158 11.61 -24.42 10.23
C GLY A 158 12.37 -23.88 11.43
N ARG A 159 12.00 -22.71 11.96
CA ARG A 159 12.54 -22.18 13.23
C ARG A 159 12.08 -22.96 14.47
N HIS A 160 11.06 -23.82 14.33
CA HIS A 160 10.50 -24.67 15.37
C HIS A 160 10.75 -26.15 15.01
N ALA A 161 12.01 -26.51 14.76
CA ALA A 161 12.40 -27.83 14.23
C ALA A 161 11.88 -29.00 15.08
N GLU A 162 11.78 -28.81 16.40
CA GLU A 162 11.25 -29.77 17.37
C GLU A 162 9.81 -30.23 17.08
N VAL A 163 9.01 -29.42 16.40
CA VAL A 163 7.58 -29.72 16.13
C VAL A 163 7.25 -29.75 14.64
N LEU A 164 8.26 -29.56 13.79
CA LEU A 164 8.11 -29.60 12.34
C LEU A 164 7.55 -30.95 11.85
N ALA A 165 8.01 -32.06 12.41
CA ALA A 165 7.50 -33.38 12.06
C ALA A 165 5.99 -33.51 12.37
N LYS A 166 5.54 -33.05 13.54
CA LYS A 166 4.11 -33.04 13.91
C LYS A 166 3.29 -32.07 13.05
N ASN A 167 3.87 -30.93 12.66
CA ASN A 167 3.24 -29.97 11.74
C ASN A 167 3.04 -30.56 10.34
N LEU A 168 4.03 -31.28 9.81
CA LEU A 168 3.94 -31.98 8.53
C LEU A 168 2.94 -33.13 8.60
N GLN A 169 2.95 -33.91 9.69
CA GLN A 169 1.92 -34.94 9.92
C GLN A 169 0.52 -34.33 9.92
N ALA A 170 0.30 -33.21 10.64
CA ALA A 170 -1.00 -32.53 10.66
C ALA A 170 -1.49 -32.15 9.25
N LEU A 171 -0.60 -31.60 8.41
CA LEU A 171 -0.87 -31.28 7.02
C LEU A 171 -1.30 -32.53 6.22
N GLU A 172 -0.57 -33.63 6.35
CA GLU A 172 -0.81 -34.87 5.61
C GLU A 172 -2.10 -35.58 6.02
N GLU A 173 -2.41 -35.61 7.32
CA GLU A 173 -3.66 -36.15 7.85
C GLU A 173 -4.87 -35.37 7.33
N GLY A 174 -4.79 -34.04 7.30
CA GLY A 174 -5.83 -33.18 6.73
C GLY A 174 -6.03 -33.39 5.23
N PHE A 175 -4.92 -33.52 4.49
CA PHE A 175 -4.96 -33.81 3.05
C PHE A 175 -5.59 -35.18 2.77
N SER A 176 -5.17 -36.21 3.48
CA SER A 176 -5.65 -37.58 3.30
C SER A 176 -7.12 -37.72 3.67
N TYR A 177 -7.55 -37.08 4.77
CA TYR A 177 -8.95 -37.04 5.16
C TYR A 177 -9.82 -36.43 4.05
N ALA A 178 -9.42 -35.26 3.54
CA ALA A 178 -10.17 -34.61 2.48
C ALA A 178 -10.13 -35.40 1.16
N GLN A 179 -9.05 -36.13 0.90
CA GLN A 179 -8.92 -37.03 -0.24
C GLN A 179 -9.90 -38.19 -0.22
N GLU A 180 -10.08 -38.82 0.95
CA GLU A 180 -11.00 -39.93 1.12
C GLU A 180 -12.47 -39.47 1.10
N HIS A 181 -12.78 -38.34 1.75
CA HIS A 181 -14.16 -37.91 2.00
C HIS A 181 -14.72 -36.98 0.92
N PHE A 182 -13.86 -36.26 0.19
CA PHE A 182 -14.24 -35.28 -0.85
C PHE A 182 -13.44 -35.51 -2.14
N PRO A 183 -13.57 -36.68 -2.79
CA PRO A 183 -12.84 -37.01 -4.02
C PRO A 183 -13.36 -36.24 -5.25
N GLU A 184 -14.59 -35.72 -5.21
CA GLU A 184 -15.23 -35.02 -6.32
C GLU A 184 -14.56 -33.69 -6.68
N THR A 185 -14.78 -33.20 -7.90
CA THR A 185 -14.24 -31.91 -8.32
C THR A 185 -14.91 -30.78 -7.55
N PHE A 186 -14.09 -29.93 -6.93
CA PHE A 186 -14.55 -28.78 -6.18
C PHE A 186 -15.13 -27.69 -7.10
N SER A 187 -16.21 -27.05 -6.66
CA SER A 187 -16.95 -26.06 -7.49
C SER A 187 -16.11 -24.85 -7.90
N TYR A 188 -15.05 -24.52 -7.15
CA TYR A 188 -14.15 -23.39 -7.39
C TYR A 188 -12.70 -23.83 -7.70
N THR A 189 -12.50 -24.96 -8.38
CA THR A 189 -11.15 -25.39 -8.81
C THR A 189 -10.57 -24.39 -9.81
N LEU A 190 -9.36 -23.87 -9.51
CA LEU A 190 -8.57 -23.07 -10.45
C LEU A 190 -7.53 -23.96 -11.15
N PRO A 191 -7.46 -23.96 -12.49
CA PRO A 191 -6.46 -24.75 -13.20
C PRO A 191 -5.06 -24.24 -12.89
N LEU A 192 -4.18 -25.15 -12.45
CA LEU A 192 -2.79 -24.82 -12.14
C LEU A 192 -1.94 -24.81 -13.42
N PRO A 193 -1.00 -23.86 -13.57
CA PRO A 193 -0.02 -23.91 -14.65
C PRO A 193 0.92 -25.11 -14.47
N GLU A 194 1.31 -25.75 -15.57
CA GLU A 194 2.32 -26.84 -15.52
C GLU A 194 3.63 -26.36 -14.90
N LYS A 195 4.05 -25.14 -15.24
CA LYS A 195 5.23 -24.47 -14.70
C LYS A 195 4.84 -23.09 -14.14
N PRO A 196 4.86 -22.89 -12.81
CA PRO A 196 4.66 -21.58 -12.21
C PRO A 196 5.66 -20.55 -12.73
N ALA A 197 5.18 -19.34 -13.02
CA ALA A 197 6.05 -18.20 -13.31
C ALA A 197 6.83 -17.80 -12.05
N GLU A 198 8.05 -17.30 -12.22
CA GLU A 198 8.85 -16.78 -11.10
C GLU A 198 8.25 -15.44 -10.64
N ARG A 199 7.78 -15.39 -9.40
CA ARG A 199 7.13 -14.22 -8.81
C ARG A 199 7.59 -14.03 -7.37
N LEU A 200 7.59 -12.79 -6.91
CA LEU A 200 7.74 -12.46 -5.51
C LEU A 200 6.38 -12.43 -4.83
N LEU A 201 6.38 -12.71 -3.54
CA LEU A 201 5.21 -12.58 -2.67
C LEU A 201 5.57 -11.57 -1.58
N LEU A 202 5.11 -10.35 -1.73
CA LEU A 202 5.44 -9.23 -0.84
C LEU A 202 4.19 -8.58 -0.29
N SER A 203 4.29 -8.05 0.92
CA SER A 203 3.35 -7.04 1.41
C SER A 203 3.68 -5.65 0.89
N GLY A 204 2.72 -4.72 0.92
CA GLY A 204 2.98 -3.31 0.60
C GLY A 204 4.05 -2.69 1.50
N ALA A 205 4.06 -3.00 2.79
CA ALA A 205 5.09 -2.54 3.73
C ALA A 205 6.49 -3.08 3.40
N GLU A 206 6.60 -4.38 3.08
CA GLU A 206 7.87 -4.97 2.64
C GLU A 206 8.33 -4.36 1.31
N ALA A 207 7.42 -4.14 0.36
CA ALA A 207 7.73 -3.52 -0.92
C ALA A 207 8.28 -2.10 -0.76
N MET A 208 7.70 -1.28 0.15
CA MET A 208 8.22 0.06 0.45
C MET A 208 9.63 -0.01 1.05
N ALA A 209 9.86 -0.88 2.04
CA ALA A 209 11.19 -1.02 2.65
C ALA A 209 12.24 -1.51 1.64
N LEU A 210 11.91 -2.50 0.81
CA LEU A 210 12.81 -2.99 -0.23
C LEU A 210 13.08 -1.94 -1.31
N GLY A 211 12.07 -1.16 -1.71
CA GLY A 211 12.24 -0.04 -2.65
C GLY A 211 13.13 1.07 -2.07
N ALA A 212 13.06 1.33 -0.77
CA ALA A 212 13.96 2.26 -0.09
C ALA A 212 15.41 1.77 -0.08
N LEU A 213 15.63 0.48 0.22
CA LEU A 213 16.96 -0.13 0.19
C LEU A 213 17.56 -0.05 -1.21
N GLU A 214 16.75 -0.36 -2.22
CA GLU A 214 17.10 -0.24 -3.65
C GLU A 214 17.50 1.17 -4.02
N ALA A 215 16.74 2.17 -3.56
CA ALA A 215 17.00 3.58 -3.82
C ALA A 215 18.30 4.10 -3.17
N GLY A 216 18.96 3.28 -2.35
CA GLY A 216 20.20 3.62 -1.66
C GLY A 216 20.02 4.14 -0.24
N CYS A 217 18.84 3.96 0.38
CA CYS A 217 18.63 4.32 1.78
C CYS A 217 19.64 3.61 2.70
N ARG A 218 20.34 4.38 3.55
CA ARG A 218 21.32 3.86 4.52
C ARG A 218 21.06 4.29 5.96
N PHE A 219 20.04 5.10 6.21
CA PHE A 219 19.64 5.45 7.57
C PHE A 219 18.13 5.41 7.74
N PHE A 220 17.68 4.73 8.79
CA PHE A 220 16.28 4.73 9.21
C PHE A 220 16.20 5.11 10.69
N ALA A 221 15.35 6.06 11.04
CA ALA A 221 14.97 6.30 12.43
C ALA A 221 13.44 6.27 12.55
N GLY A 222 12.90 5.56 13.52
CA GLY A 222 11.44 5.44 13.66
C GLY A 222 10.98 5.03 15.05
N TYR A 223 9.70 5.31 15.30
CA TYR A 223 8.98 4.89 16.50
C TYR A 223 7.90 3.86 16.11
N PRO A 224 7.78 2.71 16.78
CA PRO A 224 6.81 1.69 16.41
C PRO A 224 5.36 2.20 16.50
N ILE A 225 4.66 2.23 15.36
CA ILE A 225 3.24 2.61 15.28
C ILE A 225 2.51 1.76 14.25
N THR A 226 1.37 1.16 14.62
CA THR A 226 0.51 0.42 13.68
C THR A 226 -0.11 1.38 12.67
N PRO A 227 -0.15 1.06 11.36
CA PRO A 227 0.35 -0.14 10.68
C PRO A 227 1.75 0.00 10.05
N ALA A 228 2.53 1.05 10.38
CA ALA A 228 3.85 1.31 9.79
C ALA A 228 4.98 0.42 10.34
N THR A 229 4.79 -0.26 11.48
CA THR A 229 5.81 -1.08 12.15
C THR A 229 6.45 -2.12 11.22
N THR A 230 5.71 -2.72 10.29
CA THR A 230 6.27 -3.72 9.36
C THR A 230 7.33 -3.14 8.41
N VAL A 231 7.25 -1.84 8.08
CA VAL A 231 8.31 -1.14 7.33
C VAL A 231 9.59 -1.11 8.18
N MET A 232 9.46 -0.70 9.44
CA MET A 232 10.56 -0.65 10.40
C MET A 232 11.18 -2.04 10.66
N GLU A 233 10.36 -3.08 10.85
CA GLU A 233 10.83 -4.47 11.04
C GLU A 233 11.60 -4.99 9.82
N THR A 234 11.12 -4.64 8.61
CA THR A 234 11.78 -5.01 7.36
C THR A 234 13.12 -4.30 7.22
N MET A 235 13.17 -3.00 7.54
CA MET A 235 14.41 -2.23 7.58
C MET A 235 15.37 -2.78 8.65
N ALA A 236 14.89 -3.11 9.84
CA ALA A 236 15.72 -3.70 10.90
C ALA A 236 16.36 -5.02 10.48
N ARG A 237 15.63 -5.82 9.68
CA ARG A 237 16.11 -7.10 9.17
C ARG A 237 17.18 -6.95 8.08
N TYR A 238 16.99 -6.01 7.15
CA TYR A 238 17.78 -5.96 5.92
C TYR A 238 18.76 -4.78 5.85
N LEU A 239 18.44 -3.61 6.40
CA LEU A 239 19.28 -2.41 6.30
C LEU A 239 20.74 -2.64 6.74
N PRO A 240 21.04 -3.38 7.83
CA PRO A 240 22.43 -3.65 8.23
C PRO A 240 23.24 -4.42 7.19
N THR A 241 22.60 -5.32 6.41
CA THR A 241 23.31 -6.09 5.37
C THR A 241 23.74 -5.21 4.19
N PHE A 242 23.15 -4.01 4.05
CA PHE A 242 23.53 -3.01 3.06
C PHE A 242 24.43 -1.90 3.65
N GLY A 243 24.95 -2.09 4.87
CA GLY A 243 25.81 -1.12 5.56
C GLY A 243 25.07 0.09 6.12
N GLY A 244 23.73 0.02 6.22
CA GLY A 244 22.93 1.07 6.83
C GLY A 244 22.68 0.85 8.32
N THR A 245 22.14 1.87 8.99
CA THR A 245 21.82 1.85 10.42
C THR A 245 20.34 2.14 10.66
N LEU A 246 19.71 1.35 11.51
CA LEU A 246 18.37 1.62 12.02
C LEU A 246 18.45 2.05 13.50
N VAL A 247 17.72 3.11 13.83
CA VAL A 247 17.52 3.58 15.21
C VAL A 247 16.03 3.50 15.54
N GLN A 248 15.68 2.77 16.61
CA GLN A 248 14.38 2.94 17.25
C GLN A 248 14.49 4.14 18.18
N ALA A 249 13.83 5.25 17.82
CA ALA A 249 13.84 6.45 18.63
C ALA A 249 12.81 6.37 19.75
N GLU A 250 12.86 7.35 20.66
CA GLU A 250 11.96 7.50 21.80
C GLU A 250 10.55 7.98 21.40
N ASP A 251 10.44 8.74 20.31
CA ASP A 251 9.19 9.24 19.72
C ASP A 251 9.37 9.62 18.23
N GLU A 252 8.29 10.06 17.58
CA GLU A 252 8.31 10.50 16.18
C GLU A 252 9.07 11.82 15.95
N ILE A 253 9.20 12.69 16.95
CA ILE A 253 9.95 13.96 16.85
C ILE A 253 11.45 13.66 16.76
N ALA A 254 11.95 12.81 17.65
CA ALA A 254 13.32 12.30 17.62
C ALA A 254 13.59 11.56 16.31
N SER A 255 12.64 10.71 15.87
CA SER A 255 12.77 9.93 14.63
C SER A 255 13.02 10.82 13.40
N ILE A 256 12.18 11.83 13.17
CA ILE A 256 12.32 12.70 11.98
C ILE A 256 13.61 13.53 12.06
N ASN A 257 13.94 14.06 13.24
CA ASN A 257 15.14 14.90 13.41
C ASN A 257 16.43 14.09 13.26
N MET A 258 16.46 12.83 13.70
CA MET A 258 17.58 11.92 13.43
C MET A 258 17.73 11.64 11.93
N ALA A 259 16.63 11.41 11.21
CA ALA A 259 16.66 11.19 9.76
C ALA A 259 17.16 12.43 9.00
N ILE A 260 16.70 13.63 9.38
CA ILE A 260 17.19 14.91 8.83
C ILE A 260 18.70 15.07 9.10
N GLY A 261 19.17 14.79 10.32
CA GLY A 261 20.58 14.85 10.67
C GLY A 261 21.46 13.88 9.87
N ALA A 262 21.00 12.65 9.67
CA ALA A 262 21.68 11.68 8.82
C ALA A 262 21.74 12.13 7.35
N SER A 263 20.67 12.76 6.86
CA SER A 263 20.63 13.30 5.51
C SER A 263 21.55 14.50 5.30
N TYR A 264 21.60 15.42 6.26
CA TYR A 264 22.62 16.48 6.30
C TYR A 264 24.05 15.89 6.23
N GLY A 265 24.29 14.78 6.92
CA GLY A 265 25.53 14.00 6.86
C GLY A 265 25.82 13.28 5.54
N GLY A 266 24.96 13.40 4.53
CA GLY A 266 25.17 12.82 3.20
C GLY A 266 24.47 11.49 2.92
N MET A 267 23.70 10.95 3.87
CA MET A 267 23.01 9.67 3.68
C MET A 267 21.61 9.87 3.09
N LYS A 268 21.15 8.94 2.26
CA LYS A 268 19.72 8.81 1.97
C LYS A 268 19.02 8.25 3.21
N ALA A 269 18.15 9.04 3.82
CA ALA A 269 17.53 8.75 5.10
C ALA A 269 15.99 8.77 5.04
N MET A 270 15.35 7.92 5.85
CA MET A 270 13.89 7.89 5.95
C MET A 270 13.37 7.59 7.36
N THR A 271 12.07 7.81 7.52
CA THR A 271 11.26 7.28 8.62
C THR A 271 9.93 6.73 8.09
N ALA A 272 9.21 5.98 8.92
CA ALA A 272 7.87 5.48 8.62
C ALA A 272 6.96 5.66 9.83
N THR A 273 5.75 6.14 9.60
CA THR A 273 4.79 6.53 10.63
C THR A 273 3.33 6.38 10.15
N SER A 274 2.36 6.83 10.94
CA SER A 274 0.95 6.97 10.59
C SER A 274 0.45 8.37 11.01
N GLY A 275 -0.82 8.70 10.77
CA GLY A 275 -1.40 10.04 11.01
C GLY A 275 -1.01 10.74 12.34
N PRO A 276 -1.07 10.08 13.51
CA PRO A 276 -0.63 10.69 14.78
C PRO A 276 0.84 11.08 14.78
N GLY A 277 1.71 10.20 14.31
CA GLY A 277 3.14 10.46 14.26
C GLY A 277 3.51 11.46 13.16
N LEU A 278 2.84 11.45 12.01
CA LEU A 278 3.00 12.49 10.98
C LEU A 278 2.68 13.87 11.57
N SER A 279 1.64 13.98 12.41
CA SER A 279 1.29 15.24 13.09
C SER A 279 2.41 15.77 13.98
N LEU A 280 3.14 14.87 14.67
CA LEU A 280 4.31 15.22 15.49
C LEU A 280 5.54 15.60 14.63
N MET A 281 5.66 15.05 13.43
CA MET A 281 6.78 15.31 12.53
C MET A 281 6.67 16.62 11.75
N ILE A 282 5.52 17.31 11.76
CA ILE A 282 5.26 18.49 10.91
C ILE A 282 6.28 19.62 11.14
N GLU A 283 6.73 19.85 12.38
CA GLU A 283 7.76 20.85 12.66
C GLU A 283 9.11 20.48 12.01
N GLY A 284 9.55 19.24 12.18
CA GLY A 284 10.77 18.72 11.55
C GLY A 284 10.71 18.77 10.03
N LEU A 285 9.56 18.46 9.43
CA LEU A 285 9.34 18.60 7.98
C LEU A 285 9.42 20.06 7.52
N SER A 286 8.91 21.00 8.31
CA SER A 286 9.01 22.44 8.02
C SER A 286 10.48 22.90 8.08
N MET A 287 11.25 22.42 9.06
CA MET A 287 12.69 22.65 9.15
C MET A 287 13.46 22.06 7.95
N ALA A 288 13.17 20.80 7.57
CA ALA A 288 13.78 20.17 6.40
C ALA A 288 13.50 20.94 5.10
N SER A 289 12.29 21.50 4.97
CA SER A 289 11.90 22.34 3.83
C SER A 289 12.66 23.67 3.81
N MET A 290 12.82 24.31 4.97
CA MET A 290 13.59 25.55 5.11
C MET A 290 15.07 25.35 4.80
N ALA A 291 15.68 24.31 5.37
CA ALA A 291 17.10 24.01 5.22
C ALA A 291 17.44 23.24 3.94
N GLU A 292 16.44 22.96 3.09
CA GLU A 292 16.59 22.21 1.84
C GLU A 292 17.28 20.84 2.07
N ILE A 293 16.84 20.09 3.09
CA ILE A 293 17.39 18.79 3.44
C ILE A 293 16.46 17.68 2.92
N PRO A 294 16.97 16.75 2.10
CA PRO A 294 16.15 15.66 1.57
C PRO A 294 15.83 14.65 2.66
N VAL A 295 14.57 14.23 2.77
CA VAL A 295 14.16 13.16 3.69
C VAL A 295 12.88 12.52 3.18
N VAL A 296 12.76 11.20 3.31
CA VAL A 296 11.54 10.47 2.92
C VAL A 296 10.76 10.03 4.17
N VAL A 297 9.47 10.34 4.21
CA VAL A 297 8.54 9.92 5.26
C VAL A 297 7.45 9.05 4.67
N VAL A 298 7.38 7.79 5.08
CA VAL A 298 6.23 6.94 4.73
C VAL A 298 5.12 7.18 5.75
N ASN A 299 3.97 7.69 5.31
CA ASN A 299 2.76 7.75 6.12
C ASN A 299 1.83 6.60 5.73
N VAL A 300 1.76 5.57 6.55
CA VAL A 300 0.78 4.49 6.38
C VAL A 300 -0.50 4.88 7.10
N GLN A 301 -1.44 5.45 6.33
CA GLN A 301 -2.68 6.00 6.84
C GLN A 301 -3.55 4.93 7.51
N ARG A 302 -4.25 5.32 8.57
CA ARG A 302 -5.19 4.47 9.31
C ARG A 302 -6.39 5.29 9.73
N ALA A 303 -7.49 4.64 10.10
CA ALA A 303 -8.69 5.35 10.54
C ALA A 303 -8.38 6.28 11.73
N SER A 304 -8.67 7.56 11.53
CA SER A 304 -8.45 8.71 12.42
C SER A 304 -9.78 9.49 12.56
N PRO A 305 -9.93 10.53 13.41
CA PRO A 305 -8.91 11.39 14.04
C PRO A 305 -8.26 10.81 15.30
N SER A 306 -7.21 11.48 15.79
CA SER A 306 -6.46 11.11 17.01
C SER A 306 -5.99 9.65 16.95
N THR A 307 -6.13 8.86 18.03
CA THR A 307 -5.78 7.43 18.03
C THR A 307 -6.57 6.66 16.96
N GLY A 308 -7.86 6.98 16.81
CA GLY A 308 -8.79 6.37 15.87
C GLY A 308 -8.90 4.85 16.02
N MET A 309 -8.93 4.13 14.89
CA MET A 309 -8.92 2.66 14.85
C MET A 309 -7.62 2.18 14.18
N PRO A 310 -6.56 1.87 14.96
CA PRO A 310 -5.23 1.63 14.42
C PRO A 310 -5.12 0.50 13.39
N THR A 311 -6.01 -0.48 13.48
CA THR A 311 -6.04 -1.69 12.62
C THR A 311 -6.94 -1.55 11.40
N LYS A 312 -7.53 -0.36 11.17
CA LYS A 312 -8.50 -0.10 10.09
C LYS A 312 -7.95 0.89 9.09
N THR A 313 -8.32 0.70 7.83
CA THR A 313 -7.85 1.54 6.71
C THR A 313 -8.60 2.87 6.63
N SER A 314 -7.91 3.91 6.16
CA SER A 314 -8.47 5.22 5.87
C SER A 314 -7.49 5.98 4.99
N GLN A 315 -7.99 6.98 4.29
CA GLN A 315 -7.22 7.89 3.44
C GLN A 315 -7.45 9.35 3.88
N GLY A 316 -7.47 9.58 5.19
CA GLY A 316 -7.82 10.87 5.81
C GLY A 316 -6.65 11.84 6.04
N ASP A 317 -5.42 11.49 5.67
CA ASP A 317 -4.24 12.31 5.98
C ASP A 317 -3.75 13.13 4.77
N LEU A 318 -4.51 13.19 3.67
CA LEU A 318 -4.10 13.87 2.44
C LEU A 318 -3.88 15.37 2.71
N PHE A 319 -4.81 16.06 3.36
CA PHE A 319 -4.66 17.49 3.70
C PHE A 319 -3.48 17.77 4.62
N LEU A 320 -3.25 16.93 5.64
CA LEU A 320 -2.08 17.06 6.52
C LEU A 320 -0.78 16.91 5.72
N SER A 321 -0.76 16.00 4.75
CA SER A 321 0.42 15.74 3.92
C SER A 321 0.68 16.86 2.92
N LEU A 322 -0.38 17.44 2.33
CA LEU A 322 -0.29 18.52 1.34
C LEU A 322 -0.01 19.89 2.00
N TYR A 323 -0.64 20.17 3.13
CA TYR A 323 -0.73 21.52 3.70
C TYR A 323 -0.29 21.63 5.17
N GLY A 324 0.11 20.53 5.80
CA GLY A 324 0.57 20.55 7.19
C GLY A 324 1.93 21.21 7.36
N GLY A 325 2.05 22.24 8.17
CA GLY A 325 3.30 23.00 8.33
C GLY A 325 2.99 24.48 8.46
N HIS A 326 3.88 25.21 9.12
CA HIS A 326 3.74 26.65 9.22
C HIS A 326 4.48 27.33 8.05
N GLY A 327 3.84 28.33 7.45
CA GLY A 327 4.37 29.05 6.29
C GLY A 327 4.37 28.24 4.99
N ASP A 328 4.98 28.80 3.95
CA ASP A 328 5.11 28.18 2.63
C ASP A 328 6.44 27.45 2.49
N GLY A 329 6.40 26.11 2.54
CA GLY A 329 7.58 25.25 2.43
C GLY A 329 7.44 24.20 1.31
N PRO A 330 8.46 24.01 0.45
CA PRO A 330 8.41 23.00 -0.59
C PRO A 330 8.39 21.60 0.03
N ARG A 331 7.59 20.71 -0.55
CA ARG A 331 7.58 19.27 -0.27
C ARG A 331 6.94 18.54 -1.44
N PHE A 332 7.14 17.24 -1.51
CA PHE A 332 6.41 16.39 -2.43
C PHE A 332 5.58 15.35 -1.70
N VAL A 333 4.51 14.92 -2.36
CA VAL A 333 3.61 13.89 -1.84
C VAL A 333 3.35 12.87 -2.94
N LEU A 334 3.65 11.60 -2.66
CA LEU A 334 3.38 10.48 -3.55
C LEU A 334 2.34 9.53 -2.95
N ALA A 335 1.58 8.81 -3.77
CA ALA A 335 0.58 7.84 -3.34
C ALA A 335 0.58 6.57 -4.22
N PRO A 336 1.27 5.49 -3.83
CA PRO A 336 1.27 4.24 -4.59
C PRO A 336 -0.09 3.57 -4.67
N ASP A 337 -0.39 2.94 -5.82
CA ASP A 337 -1.71 2.33 -6.10
C ASP A 337 -1.77 0.79 -5.96
N SER A 338 -0.64 0.15 -5.69
CA SER A 338 -0.51 -1.31 -5.54
C SER A 338 0.79 -1.71 -4.85
N VAL A 339 0.91 -2.98 -4.43
CA VAL A 339 2.13 -3.50 -3.79
C VAL A 339 3.34 -3.37 -4.72
N LYS A 340 3.19 -3.66 -6.02
CA LYS A 340 4.26 -3.42 -7.00
C LYS A 340 4.67 -1.95 -7.01
N ASP A 341 3.69 -1.04 -7.00
CA ASP A 341 3.96 0.39 -7.08
C ASP A 341 4.60 0.95 -5.81
N CYS A 342 4.30 0.38 -4.64
CA CYS A 342 4.99 0.71 -3.39
C CYS A 342 6.52 0.60 -3.51
N TYR A 343 7.04 -0.39 -4.24
CA TYR A 343 8.47 -0.53 -4.48
C TYR A 343 9.01 0.61 -5.36
N TYR A 344 8.40 0.85 -6.52
CA TYR A 344 8.87 1.86 -7.47
C TYR A 344 8.69 3.30 -6.98
N GLN A 345 7.58 3.59 -6.28
CA GLN A 345 7.35 4.93 -5.74
C GLN A 345 8.32 5.29 -4.62
N MET A 346 8.90 4.32 -3.91
CA MET A 346 9.98 4.62 -2.98
C MET A 346 11.27 5.03 -3.70
N ILE A 347 11.58 4.41 -4.84
CA ILE A 347 12.71 4.84 -5.69
C ILE A 347 12.46 6.26 -6.22
N ASN A 348 11.25 6.55 -6.69
CA ASN A 348 10.87 7.90 -7.12
C ASN A 348 10.91 8.90 -5.95
N ALA A 349 10.47 8.50 -4.75
CA ALA A 349 10.47 9.35 -3.57
C ALA A 349 11.89 9.79 -3.19
N PHE A 350 12.84 8.86 -3.16
CA PHE A 350 14.24 9.21 -2.90
C PHE A 350 14.86 10.02 -4.03
N SER A 351 14.54 9.70 -5.29
CA SER A 351 15.02 10.48 -6.44
C SER A 351 14.55 11.94 -6.36
N LEU A 352 13.26 12.13 -6.06
CA LEU A 352 12.67 13.44 -5.84
C LEU A 352 13.27 14.14 -4.62
N ALA A 353 13.40 13.45 -3.49
CA ALA A 353 13.97 14.01 -2.27
C ALA A 353 15.39 14.51 -2.55
N GLU A 354 16.28 13.63 -3.01
CA GLU A 354 17.70 13.90 -3.17
C GLU A 354 17.98 14.98 -4.23
N HIS A 355 17.33 14.90 -5.38
CA HIS A 355 17.61 15.82 -6.48
C HIS A 355 17.08 17.24 -6.22
N PHE A 356 15.86 17.34 -5.70
CA PHE A 356 15.19 18.62 -5.44
C PHE A 356 15.40 19.12 -4.01
N GLN A 357 16.11 18.34 -3.17
CA GLN A 357 16.54 18.72 -1.83
C GLN A 357 15.38 19.15 -0.93
N THR A 358 14.32 18.33 -0.90
CA THR A 358 13.08 18.65 -0.21
C THR A 358 12.48 17.40 0.44
N PRO A 359 11.68 17.52 1.51
CA PRO A 359 11.02 16.37 2.10
C PRO A 359 9.98 15.76 1.15
N VAL A 360 9.88 14.43 1.16
CA VAL A 360 8.88 13.67 0.40
C VAL A 360 8.06 12.81 1.34
N ILE A 361 6.73 12.94 1.27
CA ILE A 361 5.79 12.09 2.00
C ILE A 361 5.22 11.05 1.03
N VAL A 362 5.30 9.76 1.39
CA VAL A 362 4.69 8.67 0.63
C VAL A 362 3.46 8.18 1.40
N LEU A 363 2.28 8.41 0.83
CA LEU A 363 0.98 8.04 1.38
C LEU A 363 0.61 6.60 1.01
N SER A 364 0.71 5.70 1.96
CA SER A 364 0.09 4.37 1.90
C SER A 364 -1.15 4.34 2.81
N ASP A 365 -1.79 3.18 2.96
CA ASP A 365 -2.86 2.97 3.93
C ASP A 365 -2.79 1.57 4.53
N GLN A 366 -3.50 1.34 5.63
CA GLN A 366 -3.46 0.08 6.37
C GLN A 366 -3.78 -1.13 5.47
N ALA A 367 -4.74 -0.98 4.54
CA ALA A 367 -5.10 -2.06 3.63
C ALA A 367 -3.96 -2.35 2.64
N MET A 368 -3.35 -1.33 2.03
CA MET A 368 -2.21 -1.50 1.12
C MET A 368 -0.98 -2.09 1.82
N ALA A 369 -0.61 -1.55 2.99
CA ALA A 369 0.60 -1.94 3.68
C ALA A 369 0.56 -3.40 4.18
N SER A 370 -0.63 -3.86 4.60
CA SER A 370 -0.81 -5.20 5.17
C SER A 370 -1.15 -6.28 4.14
N ARG A 371 -1.68 -5.88 2.97
CA ARG A 371 -1.99 -6.73 1.83
C ARG A 371 -0.73 -7.37 1.27
N VAL A 372 -0.84 -8.66 0.94
CA VAL A 372 0.18 -9.43 0.23
C VAL A 372 -0.30 -9.72 -1.19
N GLU A 373 0.54 -9.44 -2.18
CA GLU A 373 0.27 -9.71 -3.60
C GLU A 373 1.40 -10.56 -4.20
N THR A 374 1.06 -11.38 -5.19
CA THR A 374 2.06 -11.86 -6.16
C THR A 374 2.47 -10.71 -7.07
N ILE A 375 3.76 -10.44 -7.14
CA ILE A 375 4.32 -9.43 -8.03
C ILE A 375 5.39 -10.05 -8.94
N PRO A 376 5.51 -9.56 -10.19
CA PRO A 376 6.66 -9.91 -11.01
C PRO A 376 7.94 -9.41 -10.32
N TYR A 377 9.07 -10.04 -10.62
CA TYR A 377 10.35 -9.49 -10.23
C TYR A 377 10.49 -8.08 -10.78
N PRO A 378 10.99 -7.11 -10.00
CA PRO A 378 11.27 -5.79 -10.52
C PRO A 378 12.27 -5.89 -11.68
N GLU A 379 11.90 -5.39 -12.85
CA GLU A 379 12.86 -5.12 -13.92
C GLU A 379 13.81 -4.03 -13.43
N THR A 380 15.09 -4.13 -13.80
CA THR A 380 16.24 -3.38 -13.24
C THR A 380 15.93 -1.94 -12.78
N ILE A 381 16.49 -1.61 -11.62
CA ILE A 381 16.56 -0.35 -10.86
C ILE A 381 16.20 0.93 -11.64
N CYS A 382 16.97 1.27 -12.68
CA CYS A 382 16.93 2.55 -13.39
C CYS A 382 16.71 2.32 -14.89
N GLY A 383 15.78 3.05 -15.51
CA GLY A 383 15.64 3.12 -16.97
C GLY A 383 14.35 2.55 -17.58
N VAL A 384 13.55 1.75 -16.86
CA VAL A 384 12.24 1.28 -17.37
C VAL A 384 11.06 1.95 -16.64
N TRP A 385 11.17 2.19 -15.33
CA TRP A 385 10.06 2.74 -14.51
C TRP A 385 10.44 3.96 -13.66
N SER A 386 11.74 4.25 -13.47
CA SER A 386 12.22 5.36 -12.64
C SER A 386 13.48 6.02 -13.20
N GLU A 387 13.54 7.35 -13.11
CA GLU A 387 14.77 8.12 -13.23
C GLU A 387 15.42 8.15 -11.84
N CYS A 388 16.54 7.45 -11.67
CA CYS A 388 17.28 7.40 -10.41
C CYS A 388 18.06 8.70 -10.20
N LEU A 389 17.36 9.77 -9.85
CA LEU A 389 17.96 11.07 -9.64
C LEU A 389 18.76 11.08 -8.34
N GLU A 390 19.88 11.79 -8.37
CA GLU A 390 20.81 11.89 -7.24
C GLU A 390 20.95 13.33 -6.76
N ARG A 391 21.48 13.46 -5.53
CA ARG A 391 21.80 14.74 -4.91
C ARG A 391 22.81 15.50 -5.75
N ILE A 392 22.54 16.78 -5.98
CA ILE A 392 23.46 17.66 -6.69
C ILE A 392 24.60 18.04 -5.73
N LEU A 393 25.78 17.49 -5.98
CA LEU A 393 26.99 17.81 -5.23
C LEU A 393 27.72 19.00 -5.86
N PRO A 394 28.41 19.83 -5.06
CA PRO A 394 29.24 20.91 -5.59
C PRO A 394 30.44 20.33 -6.34
N THR A 395 30.84 21.01 -7.41
CA THR A 395 32.07 20.73 -8.15
C THR A 395 33.31 21.13 -7.35
N PRO A 396 34.50 20.57 -7.64
CA PRO A 396 35.75 21.01 -7.02
C PRO A 396 36.00 22.52 -7.19
N GLU A 397 35.62 23.09 -8.32
CA GLU A 397 35.74 24.52 -8.60
C GLU A 397 34.83 25.36 -7.69
N GLU A 398 33.59 24.92 -7.47
CA GLU A 398 32.65 25.59 -6.55
C GLU A 398 33.12 25.52 -5.10
N LEU A 399 33.73 24.40 -4.70
CA LEU A 399 34.31 24.21 -3.35
C LEU A 399 35.59 25.03 -3.15
N ALA A 400 36.42 25.19 -4.19
CA ALA A 400 37.67 25.94 -4.11
C ALA A 400 37.48 27.46 -4.11
N GLN A 401 36.30 27.93 -4.51
CA GLN A 401 35.93 29.34 -4.58
C GLN A 401 34.99 29.73 -3.42
N ASP A 402 33.93 30.47 -3.74
CA ASP A 402 32.94 31.01 -2.81
C ASP A 402 31.72 30.07 -2.76
N TYR A 403 31.85 28.97 -2.00
CA TYR A 403 30.76 28.01 -1.86
C TYR A 403 29.56 28.62 -1.11
N ARG A 404 28.39 28.58 -1.76
CA ARG A 404 27.12 29.09 -1.24
C ARG A 404 26.07 27.98 -1.25
N ARG A 405 25.80 27.39 -0.09
CA ARG A 405 24.82 26.29 0.07
C ARG A 405 23.45 26.63 -0.51
N TYR A 406 23.00 27.87 -0.35
CA TYR A 406 21.67 28.32 -0.75
C TYR A 406 21.74 29.31 -1.93
N ARG A 407 22.74 29.14 -2.80
CA ARG A 407 22.90 29.95 -4.00
C ARG A 407 21.60 30.05 -4.79
N VAL A 408 21.19 31.26 -5.12
CA VAL A 408 19.97 31.53 -5.88
C VAL A 408 20.22 31.17 -7.35
N THR A 409 19.65 30.05 -7.78
CA THR A 409 19.72 29.57 -9.17
C THR A 409 18.39 29.73 -9.89
N GLU A 410 18.43 29.65 -11.23
CA GLU A 410 17.24 29.73 -12.08
C GLU A 410 16.26 28.56 -11.82
N ASN A 411 16.79 27.37 -11.57
CA ASN A 411 15.99 26.19 -11.24
C ASN A 411 15.68 26.05 -9.73
N GLY A 412 16.21 26.95 -8.89
CA GLY A 412 16.06 26.94 -7.42
C GLY A 412 16.94 25.92 -6.70
N LEU A 413 17.65 25.06 -7.43
CA LEU A 413 18.48 23.98 -6.89
C LEU A 413 19.91 24.49 -6.66
N SER A 414 20.40 24.34 -5.43
CA SER A 414 21.75 24.73 -5.03
C SER A 414 22.55 23.46 -4.71
N PRO A 415 23.77 23.27 -5.24
CA PRO A 415 24.60 22.13 -4.87
C PRO A 415 24.83 22.02 -3.35
N MET A 416 24.67 20.81 -2.81
CA MET A 416 24.74 20.52 -1.38
C MET A 416 26.05 19.80 -1.06
N ALA A 417 26.96 20.49 -0.37
CA ALA A 417 28.16 19.88 0.20
C ALA A 417 27.79 18.92 1.35
N ILE A 418 28.60 17.88 1.51
CA ILE A 418 28.52 16.91 2.60
C ILE A 418 29.58 17.27 3.65
N PRO A 419 29.25 17.23 4.96
CA PRO A 419 30.24 17.45 6.02
C PRO A 419 31.52 16.64 5.81
N GLY A 420 32.66 17.32 5.90
CA GLY A 420 33.99 16.74 5.63
C GLY A 420 34.55 17.07 4.23
N MET A 421 33.75 17.60 3.30
CA MET A 421 34.26 18.11 2.02
C MET A 421 35.05 19.42 2.23
N PRO A 422 36.35 19.48 1.88
CA PRO A 422 37.13 20.71 1.97
C PRO A 422 36.51 21.85 1.14
N GLY A 423 36.43 23.05 1.70
CA GLY A 423 35.81 24.21 1.05
C GLY A 423 34.27 24.25 1.09
N GLY A 424 33.62 23.18 1.55
CA GLY A 424 32.16 23.04 1.57
C GLY A 424 31.49 23.40 2.89
N MET A 425 32.12 24.22 3.74
CA MET A 425 31.55 24.56 5.05
C MET A 425 30.31 25.44 4.91
N TYR A 426 29.24 25.09 5.60
CA TYR A 426 28.03 25.91 5.72
C TYR A 426 27.26 25.55 6.99
N MET A 427 26.29 26.39 7.33
CA MET A 427 25.32 26.12 8.40
C MET A 427 23.95 25.80 7.79
N ALA A 428 23.37 24.66 8.17
CA ALA A 428 21.97 24.37 7.89
C ALA A 428 21.11 24.98 9.00
N GLU A 429 20.23 25.92 8.64
CA GLU A 429 19.53 26.76 9.60
C GLU A 429 18.02 26.74 9.33
N SER A 430 17.25 26.79 10.42
CA SER A 430 15.78 26.83 10.43
C SER A 430 15.21 28.26 10.35
N LEU A 431 16.04 29.27 10.65
CA LEU A 431 15.75 30.67 10.37
C LEU A 431 15.85 30.97 8.87
N GLU A 432 15.16 32.03 8.43
CA GLU A 432 15.42 32.59 7.10
C GLU A 432 16.88 33.03 7.00
N HIS A 433 17.53 32.70 5.88
CA HIS A 433 18.97 32.82 5.72
C HIS A 433 19.34 33.36 4.35
N ASN A 434 20.58 33.86 4.21
CA ASN A 434 21.15 34.26 2.92
C ASN A 434 21.79 33.07 2.19
N GLU A 435 22.42 33.32 1.03
CA GLU A 435 23.02 32.25 0.20
C GLU A 435 24.10 31.41 0.91
N TYR A 436 24.70 31.93 1.99
CA TYR A 436 25.70 31.26 2.81
C TYR A 436 25.12 30.41 3.94
N GLY A 437 23.83 30.60 4.27
CA GLY A 437 23.19 29.97 5.42
C GLY A 437 23.23 30.80 6.70
N HIS A 438 23.63 32.07 6.64
CA HIS A 438 23.57 32.97 7.79
C HIS A 438 22.17 33.59 7.94
N PRO A 439 21.63 33.71 9.16
CA PRO A 439 20.33 34.35 9.39
C PRO A 439 20.22 35.73 8.75
N ALA A 440 19.14 35.97 8.02
CA ALA A 440 18.92 37.22 7.28
C ALA A 440 17.44 37.61 7.27
N GLN A 441 17.14 38.78 7.85
CA GLN A 441 15.78 39.23 8.16
C GLN A 441 15.28 40.36 7.25
N SER A 442 16.06 40.78 6.24
CA SER A 442 15.62 41.84 5.34
C SER A 442 14.44 41.38 4.47
N PRO A 443 13.48 42.27 4.17
CA PRO A 443 12.37 41.96 3.25
C PRO A 443 12.84 41.43 1.90
N GLU A 444 13.95 41.96 1.38
CA GLU A 444 14.54 41.56 0.10
C GLU A 444 15.07 40.12 0.15
N ASN A 445 15.79 39.75 1.23
CA ASN A 445 16.30 38.38 1.38
C ASN A 445 15.15 37.39 1.46
N HIS A 446 14.18 37.67 2.34
CA HIS A 446 13.02 36.79 2.52
C HIS A 446 12.27 36.58 1.20
N LYS A 447 12.02 37.65 0.43
CA LYS A 447 11.39 37.55 -0.89
C LYS A 447 12.19 36.66 -1.84
N VAL A 448 13.50 36.88 -1.95
CA VAL A 448 14.36 36.14 -2.89
C VAL A 448 14.43 34.66 -2.52
N MET A 449 14.63 34.34 -1.24
CA MET A 449 14.77 32.95 -0.79
C MET A 449 13.44 32.20 -0.80
N MET A 450 12.33 32.86 -0.46
CA MET A 450 11.00 32.27 -0.63
C MET A 450 10.74 31.93 -2.10
N GLN A 451 11.05 32.84 -3.02
CA GLN A 451 10.91 32.58 -4.45
C GLN A 451 11.83 31.48 -4.95
N LYS A 452 13.07 31.38 -4.43
CA LYS A 452 14.00 30.29 -4.73
C LYS A 452 13.39 28.94 -4.33
N ARG A 453 12.92 28.79 -3.09
CA ARG A 453 12.30 27.55 -2.60
C ARG A 453 11.02 27.20 -3.38
N ALA A 454 10.22 28.20 -3.78
CA ALA A 454 9.07 27.99 -4.65
C ALA A 454 9.47 27.47 -6.06
N ARG A 455 10.60 27.95 -6.62
CA ARG A 455 11.11 27.47 -7.91
C ARG A 455 11.48 26.00 -7.91
N ILE A 456 11.87 25.42 -6.76
CA ILE A 456 12.15 23.99 -6.63
C ILE A 456 10.92 23.17 -7.06
N VAL A 457 9.73 23.54 -6.55
CA VAL A 457 8.47 22.85 -6.87
C VAL A 457 8.09 23.04 -8.34
N GLU A 458 8.31 24.23 -8.90
CA GLU A 458 8.07 24.48 -10.33
C GLU A 458 9.00 23.69 -11.25
N THR A 459 10.29 23.58 -10.89
CA THR A 459 11.27 22.76 -11.61
C THR A 459 10.88 21.29 -11.55
N ALA A 460 10.49 20.79 -10.37
CA ALA A 460 10.00 19.43 -10.22
C ALA A 460 8.74 19.18 -11.05
N ARG A 461 7.77 20.10 -11.04
CA ARG A 461 6.55 20.00 -11.85
C ARG A 461 6.87 19.86 -13.33
N LYS A 462 7.78 20.68 -13.87
CA LYS A 462 8.20 20.59 -15.28
C LYS A 462 8.88 19.26 -15.59
N HIS A 463 9.69 18.75 -14.68
CA HIS A 463 10.35 17.46 -14.83
C HIS A 463 9.33 16.31 -14.84
N LEU A 464 8.36 16.33 -13.92
CA LEU A 464 7.34 15.28 -13.74
C LEU A 464 6.37 15.13 -14.93
N VAL A 465 6.26 16.14 -15.82
CA VAL A 465 5.38 16.09 -17.00
C VAL A 465 5.68 14.89 -17.89
N ASN A 466 6.96 14.55 -18.07
CA ASN A 466 7.39 13.44 -18.92
C ASN A 466 7.60 12.14 -18.15
N TRP A 467 7.22 12.11 -16.87
CA TRP A 467 7.47 10.97 -16.01
C TRP A 467 6.25 10.05 -16.02
N ASP A 468 6.36 8.92 -16.72
CA ASP A 468 5.28 7.93 -16.89
C ASP A 468 4.75 7.37 -15.55
N SER A 469 5.53 7.43 -14.48
CA SER A 469 5.12 6.98 -13.14
C SER A 469 4.30 8.01 -12.37
N SER A 470 4.15 9.25 -12.86
CA SER A 470 3.45 10.34 -12.16
C SER A 470 1.93 10.14 -12.11
N VAL A 471 1.38 9.39 -13.06
CA VAL A 471 -0.06 9.16 -13.25
C VAL A 471 -0.31 7.88 -14.04
N ARG A 472 -1.43 7.20 -13.78
CA ARG A 472 -1.92 6.09 -14.61
C ARG A 472 -3.32 6.36 -15.15
N ARG A 473 -3.59 5.86 -16.35
CA ARG A 473 -4.89 5.95 -17.02
C ARG A 473 -5.35 4.59 -17.51
N TRP A 474 -6.65 4.37 -17.50
CA TRP A 474 -7.29 3.14 -17.96
C TRP A 474 -8.64 3.40 -18.59
N GLY A 475 -9.16 2.42 -19.34
CA GLY A 475 -10.48 2.50 -19.96
C GLY A 475 -10.44 3.17 -21.32
N VAL A 476 -11.59 3.70 -21.75
CA VAL A 476 -11.75 4.29 -23.09
C VAL A 476 -11.36 5.76 -23.05
N ALA A 477 -10.31 6.12 -23.78
CA ALA A 477 -9.85 7.50 -23.87
C ALA A 477 -10.97 8.42 -24.40
N ASN A 478 -11.14 9.60 -23.78
CA ASN A 478 -12.19 10.57 -24.10
C ASN A 478 -13.63 10.08 -23.85
N ALA A 479 -13.83 9.02 -23.05
CA ALA A 479 -15.16 8.66 -22.56
C ALA A 479 -15.83 9.88 -21.87
N LYS A 480 -17.15 9.99 -21.99
CA LYS A 480 -17.94 11.08 -21.38
C LYS A 480 -17.93 11.04 -19.85
N PHE A 481 -17.71 9.86 -19.27
CA PHE A 481 -17.69 9.66 -17.83
C PHE A 481 -16.30 9.25 -17.37
N GLY A 482 -15.92 9.72 -16.19
CA GLY A 482 -14.61 9.48 -15.61
C GLY A 482 -14.69 8.93 -14.19
N ILE A 483 -13.62 8.25 -13.76
CA ILE A 483 -13.33 8.01 -12.35
C ILE A 483 -11.94 8.59 -12.06
N MET A 484 -11.82 9.43 -11.02
CA MET A 484 -10.51 9.87 -10.54
C MET A 484 -10.30 9.33 -9.14
N GLY A 485 -9.40 8.36 -8.97
CA GLY A 485 -9.10 7.75 -7.68
C GLY A 485 -7.63 7.86 -7.34
N TRP A 486 -7.26 7.40 -6.14
CA TRP A 486 -5.87 7.37 -5.68
C TRP A 486 -5.65 6.26 -4.64
N GLY A 487 -4.38 5.90 -4.43
CA GLY A 487 -3.99 4.91 -3.43
C GLY A 487 -4.66 3.53 -3.64
N SER A 488 -5.02 2.87 -2.54
CA SER A 488 -5.55 1.49 -2.54
C SER A 488 -6.90 1.27 -3.23
N THR A 489 -7.63 2.34 -3.56
CA THR A 489 -8.94 2.27 -4.23
C THR A 489 -8.87 1.69 -5.65
N ARG A 490 -7.69 1.69 -6.26
CA ARG A 490 -7.46 1.28 -7.66
C ARG A 490 -8.05 -0.08 -7.99
N GLY A 491 -7.89 -1.05 -7.09
CA GLY A 491 -8.37 -2.42 -7.30
C GLY A 491 -9.87 -2.49 -7.58
N ALA A 492 -10.66 -1.95 -6.66
CA ALA A 492 -12.12 -1.94 -6.76
C ALA A 492 -12.61 -1.13 -7.97
N VAL A 493 -11.97 0.02 -8.25
CA VAL A 493 -12.29 0.83 -9.44
C VAL A 493 -12.05 0.08 -10.73
N ARG A 494 -10.89 -0.58 -10.86
CA ARG A 494 -10.53 -1.35 -12.05
C ARG A 494 -11.52 -2.49 -12.33
N GLU A 495 -11.91 -3.24 -11.31
CA GLU A 495 -12.88 -4.33 -11.49
C GLU A 495 -14.31 -3.81 -11.72
N ALA A 496 -14.68 -2.67 -11.13
CA ALA A 496 -15.96 -2.02 -11.42
C ALA A 496 -16.03 -1.53 -12.88
N MET A 497 -14.94 -1.00 -13.41
CA MET A 497 -14.82 -0.65 -14.83
C MET A 497 -14.95 -1.87 -15.74
N GLU A 498 -14.41 -3.03 -15.34
CA GLU A 498 -14.55 -4.28 -16.10
C GLU A 498 -16.02 -4.74 -16.16
N ARG A 499 -16.78 -4.60 -15.06
CA ARG A 499 -18.24 -4.85 -15.04
C ARG A 499 -18.99 -3.88 -15.97
N LEU A 500 -18.70 -2.59 -15.89
CA LEU A 500 -19.30 -1.57 -16.76
C LEU A 500 -18.99 -1.82 -18.25
N ALA A 501 -17.75 -2.17 -18.57
CA ALA A 501 -17.33 -2.47 -19.94
C ALA A 501 -18.07 -3.70 -20.51
N ALA A 502 -18.36 -4.71 -19.69
CA ALA A 502 -19.16 -5.87 -20.09
C ALA A 502 -20.61 -5.51 -20.47
N GLU A 503 -21.12 -4.38 -19.97
CA GLU A 503 -22.42 -3.79 -20.34
C GLU A 503 -22.33 -2.80 -21.52
N GLY A 504 -21.14 -2.64 -22.12
CA GLY A 504 -20.91 -1.67 -23.20
C GLY A 504 -20.81 -0.22 -22.73
N VAL A 505 -20.62 0.02 -21.42
CA VAL A 505 -20.46 1.36 -20.87
C VAL A 505 -18.99 1.80 -20.98
N GLU A 506 -18.76 2.88 -21.73
CA GLU A 506 -17.44 3.49 -21.86
C GLU A 506 -17.14 4.43 -20.68
N ILE A 507 -16.05 4.17 -19.98
CA ILE A 507 -15.57 4.99 -18.88
C ILE A 507 -14.04 5.06 -18.91
N GLU A 508 -13.49 6.17 -18.42
CA GLU A 508 -12.05 6.37 -18.29
C GLU A 508 -11.68 6.56 -16.81
N ALA A 509 -10.57 5.99 -16.36
CA ALA A 509 -10.03 6.27 -15.03
C ALA A 509 -8.68 6.97 -15.09
N LEU A 510 -8.44 7.90 -14.17
CA LEU A 510 -7.14 8.55 -13.96
C LEU A 510 -6.74 8.46 -12.48
N TYR A 511 -5.50 8.05 -12.23
CA TYR A 511 -4.91 7.87 -10.91
C TYR A 511 -3.58 8.63 -10.83
N PRO A 512 -3.52 9.80 -10.17
CA PRO A 512 -2.26 10.46 -9.91
C PRO A 512 -1.49 9.67 -8.82
N HIS A 513 -0.20 9.41 -9.06
CA HIS A 513 0.70 8.96 -7.99
C HIS A 513 1.47 10.12 -7.38
N THR A 514 1.54 11.25 -8.07
CA THR A 514 2.13 12.50 -7.57
C THR A 514 0.99 13.41 -7.12
N MET A 515 0.80 13.51 -5.81
CA MET A 515 -0.25 14.34 -5.20
C MET A 515 0.23 15.78 -5.03
N LEU A 516 1.55 15.99 -4.91
CA LEU A 516 2.18 17.30 -4.91
C LEU A 516 3.60 17.22 -5.50
N PRO A 517 3.90 17.96 -6.59
CA PRO A 517 2.96 18.65 -7.46
C PRO A 517 2.06 17.66 -8.22
N MET A 518 0.80 18.03 -8.43
CA MET A 518 -0.13 17.23 -9.24
C MET A 518 0.29 17.19 -10.73
N PRO A 519 0.00 16.11 -11.47
CA PRO A 519 0.28 15.97 -12.90
C PRO A 519 -0.72 16.78 -13.74
N ASP A 520 -0.61 18.11 -13.68
CA ASP A 520 -1.58 19.07 -14.20
C ASP A 520 -1.90 18.89 -15.69
N GLN A 521 -0.89 18.53 -16.50
CA GLN A 521 -1.10 18.25 -17.92
C GLN A 521 -2.04 17.06 -18.09
N ALA A 522 -1.67 15.89 -17.53
CA ALA A 522 -2.46 14.67 -17.65
C ALA A 522 -3.90 14.83 -17.14
N VAL A 523 -4.08 15.53 -16.00
CA VAL A 523 -5.41 15.87 -15.49
C VAL A 523 -6.17 16.75 -16.50
N SER A 524 -5.54 17.81 -17.00
CA SER A 524 -6.16 18.69 -18.00
C SER A 524 -6.59 17.95 -19.28
N GLU A 525 -5.82 16.93 -19.70
CA GLU A 525 -6.16 16.05 -20.82
C GLU A 525 -7.33 15.13 -20.50
N PHE A 526 -7.33 14.52 -19.32
CA PHE A 526 -8.40 13.65 -18.87
C PHE A 526 -9.74 14.38 -18.75
N LEU A 527 -9.72 15.63 -18.27
CA LEU A 527 -10.90 16.49 -18.20
C LEU A 527 -11.46 16.85 -19.58
N ARG A 528 -10.77 16.59 -20.71
CA ARG A 528 -11.32 16.87 -22.04
C ARG A 528 -12.42 15.86 -22.35
N GLY A 529 -13.59 16.36 -22.75
CA GLY A 529 -14.73 15.53 -23.17
C GLY A 529 -15.50 14.86 -22.03
N LYS A 530 -15.15 15.14 -20.76
CA LYS A 530 -15.89 14.64 -19.60
C LYS A 530 -17.16 15.48 -19.38
N LYS A 531 -18.24 14.80 -18.99
CA LYS A 531 -19.45 15.39 -18.41
C LYS A 531 -19.45 15.26 -16.89
N ALA A 532 -19.00 14.12 -16.38
CA ALA A 532 -18.96 13.87 -14.94
C ALA A 532 -17.82 12.93 -14.55
N ILE A 533 -17.34 13.10 -13.31
CA ILE A 533 -16.22 12.34 -12.75
C ILE A 533 -16.60 11.87 -11.35
N LEU A 534 -16.54 10.56 -11.11
CA LEU A 534 -16.67 9.95 -9.80
C LEU A 534 -15.33 9.97 -9.07
N VAL A 535 -15.31 10.37 -7.81
CA VAL A 535 -14.10 10.42 -6.97
C VAL A 535 -14.28 9.52 -5.74
N PRO A 536 -13.83 8.25 -5.81
CA PRO A 536 -13.86 7.34 -4.67
C PRO A 536 -12.66 7.55 -3.75
N GLU A 537 -12.93 7.73 -2.46
CA GLU A 537 -11.89 7.88 -1.45
C GLU A 537 -12.33 7.44 -0.04
N LEU A 538 -11.39 6.94 0.75
CA LEU A 538 -11.64 6.37 2.07
C LEU A 538 -11.57 7.42 3.19
N ASN A 539 -12.26 8.55 3.04
CA ASN A 539 -12.38 9.57 4.07
C ASN A 539 -13.70 10.36 3.97
N PHE A 540 -14.19 10.82 5.11
CA PHE A 540 -15.48 11.54 5.24
C PHE A 540 -15.52 12.87 4.46
N THR A 541 -14.43 13.64 4.46
CA THR A 541 -14.42 15.00 3.92
C THR A 541 -14.26 15.09 2.41
N SER A 542 -14.04 13.96 1.74
CA SER A 542 -13.67 13.90 0.32
C SER A 542 -12.47 14.79 -0.02
N GLN A 543 -11.36 14.59 0.70
CA GLN A 543 -10.18 15.46 0.62
C GLN A 543 -9.65 15.57 -0.81
N PHE A 544 -9.56 14.44 -1.52
CA PHE A 544 -9.04 14.42 -2.88
C PHE A 544 -9.99 15.12 -3.85
N ALA A 545 -11.30 14.84 -3.77
CA ALA A 545 -12.29 15.54 -4.59
C ALA A 545 -12.19 17.07 -4.42
N ARG A 546 -12.04 17.55 -3.18
CA ARG A 546 -11.86 18.98 -2.88
C ARG A 546 -10.56 19.56 -3.44
N VAL A 547 -9.46 18.80 -3.45
CA VAL A 547 -8.21 19.22 -4.11
C VAL A 547 -8.45 19.38 -5.61
N ILE A 548 -9.16 18.45 -6.24
CA ILE A 548 -9.49 18.51 -7.67
C ILE A 548 -10.38 19.71 -7.98
N GLU A 549 -11.46 19.90 -7.23
CA GLU A 549 -12.36 21.05 -7.38
C GLU A 549 -11.61 22.37 -7.22
N HIS A 550 -10.81 22.51 -6.15
CA HIS A 550 -10.08 23.75 -5.89
C HIS A 550 -9.03 24.04 -6.97
N ARG A 551 -8.22 23.05 -7.34
CA ARG A 551 -7.09 23.22 -8.26
C ARG A 551 -7.54 23.43 -9.71
N TYR A 552 -8.62 22.75 -10.12
CA TYR A 552 -9.07 22.72 -11.51
C TYR A 552 -10.42 23.41 -11.73
N TYR A 553 -10.90 24.22 -10.76
CA TYR A 553 -12.22 24.87 -10.82
C TYR A 553 -12.53 25.54 -12.16
N LYS A 554 -11.58 26.29 -12.73
CA LYS A 554 -11.78 26.99 -14.01
C LYS A 554 -12.05 26.03 -15.17
N GLN A 555 -11.41 24.87 -15.17
CA GLN A 555 -11.56 23.87 -16.22
C GLN A 555 -12.86 23.07 -16.04
N LEU A 556 -13.24 22.81 -14.79
CA LEU A 556 -14.50 22.16 -14.45
C LEU A 556 -15.69 23.05 -14.83
N ASP A 557 -15.67 24.31 -14.41
CA ASP A 557 -16.71 25.32 -14.69
C ASP A 557 -16.84 25.61 -16.19
N ALA A 558 -15.72 25.90 -16.87
CA ALA A 558 -15.76 26.22 -18.31
C ALA A 558 -16.22 25.05 -19.20
N ARG A 559 -16.22 23.81 -18.68
CA ARG A 559 -16.62 22.61 -19.41
C ARG A 559 -17.88 21.96 -18.82
N ASP A 560 -18.50 22.57 -17.81
CA ASP A 560 -19.67 22.04 -17.10
C ASP A 560 -19.46 20.58 -16.63
N ILE A 561 -18.30 20.32 -16.00
CA ILE A 561 -17.94 18.98 -15.51
C ILE A 561 -18.39 18.83 -14.05
N HIS A 562 -19.23 17.84 -13.79
CA HIS A 562 -19.72 17.55 -12.45
C HIS A 562 -18.82 16.55 -11.70
N ILE A 563 -18.40 16.90 -10.49
CA ILE A 563 -17.69 16.00 -9.57
C ILE A 563 -18.72 15.28 -8.68
N HIS A 564 -18.70 13.95 -8.71
CA HIS A 564 -19.50 13.09 -7.85
C HIS A 564 -18.59 12.49 -6.78
N MET A 565 -18.77 12.90 -5.53
CA MET A 565 -17.96 12.42 -4.41
C MET A 565 -18.48 11.07 -3.91
N LEU A 566 -17.59 10.10 -3.75
CA LEU A 566 -17.88 8.82 -3.11
C LEU A 566 -16.94 8.62 -1.92
N ALA A 567 -17.37 9.15 -0.78
CA ALA A 567 -16.68 9.00 0.50
C ALA A 567 -17.06 7.69 1.18
N LYS A 568 -16.08 7.04 1.82
CA LYS A 568 -16.30 5.91 2.73
C LYS A 568 -15.43 6.00 3.97
N GLU A 569 -16.05 5.94 5.15
CA GLU A 569 -15.42 6.15 6.46
C GLU A 569 -15.53 4.94 7.40
N GLU A 570 -15.88 3.78 6.86
CA GLU A 570 -16.19 2.56 7.63
C GLU A 570 -14.96 1.78 8.12
N GLY A 571 -13.75 2.25 7.82
CA GLY A 571 -12.51 1.56 8.21
C GLY A 571 -12.18 0.30 7.39
N VAL A 572 -12.88 0.08 6.28
CA VAL A 572 -12.70 -1.04 5.36
C VAL A 572 -12.58 -0.55 3.91
N PRO A 573 -11.92 -1.30 3.01
CA PRO A 573 -11.81 -0.94 1.60
C PRO A 573 -13.17 -0.85 0.89
N PHE A 574 -13.18 -0.24 -0.29
CA PHE A 574 -14.32 -0.30 -1.19
C PHE A 574 -14.53 -1.71 -1.71
N LYS A 575 -15.78 -2.15 -1.69
CA LYS A 575 -16.29 -3.23 -2.52
C LYS A 575 -16.37 -2.76 -3.97
N ILE A 576 -16.25 -3.71 -4.89
CA ILE A 576 -16.40 -3.48 -6.33
C ILE A 576 -17.82 -2.99 -6.62
N GLU A 577 -18.81 -3.61 -5.98
CA GLU A 577 -20.23 -3.27 -6.17
C GLU A 577 -20.56 -1.82 -5.77
N GLU A 578 -19.92 -1.30 -4.71
CA GLU A 578 -20.12 0.09 -4.26
C GLU A 578 -19.69 1.09 -5.35
N ILE A 579 -18.50 0.88 -5.93
CA ILE A 579 -17.99 1.72 -7.02
C ILE A 579 -18.85 1.57 -8.27
N TYR A 580 -19.18 0.33 -8.62
CA TYR A 580 -19.99 0.02 -9.81
C TYR A 580 -21.36 0.72 -9.75
N GLN A 581 -22.07 0.64 -8.62
CA GLN A 581 -23.37 1.29 -8.49
C GLN A 581 -23.27 2.80 -8.44
N ALA A 582 -22.27 3.36 -7.75
CA ALA A 582 -22.05 4.80 -7.75
C ALA A 582 -21.78 5.33 -9.17
N ALA A 583 -20.95 4.61 -9.95
CA ALA A 583 -20.68 4.96 -11.34
C ALA A 583 -21.95 4.86 -12.21
N ARG A 584 -22.75 3.79 -12.07
CA ARG A 584 -24.05 3.68 -12.78
C ARG A 584 -25.00 4.81 -12.44
N ASN A 585 -25.13 5.15 -11.16
CA ASN A 585 -26.00 6.22 -10.70
C ASN A 585 -25.56 7.57 -11.30
N MET A 586 -24.25 7.86 -11.26
CA MET A 586 -23.69 9.06 -11.92
C MET A 586 -24.03 9.08 -13.42
N ILE A 587 -23.81 7.98 -14.12
CA ILE A 587 -24.06 7.88 -15.58
C ILE A 587 -25.56 8.05 -15.90
N GLN A 588 -26.46 7.51 -15.08
CA GLN A 588 -27.90 7.69 -15.27
C GLN A 588 -28.34 9.14 -15.06
N VAL A 589 -27.86 9.78 -13.99
CA VAL A 589 -28.20 11.17 -13.66
C VAL A 589 -27.65 12.15 -14.72
N GLU A 590 -26.41 11.94 -15.17
CA GLU A 590 -25.71 12.86 -16.07
C GLU A 590 -25.86 12.50 -17.55
N GLY A 591 -26.27 11.27 -17.85
CA GLY A 591 -26.61 10.83 -19.21
C GLY A 591 -28.00 11.30 -19.65
N GLY A 592 -28.90 11.57 -18.70
CA GLY A 592 -30.21 12.17 -18.95
C GLY A 592 -30.20 13.70 -19.07
N ARG A 593 -29.07 14.35 -18.75
CA ARG A 593 -28.80 15.78 -18.94
C ARG A 593 -28.02 15.98 -20.24
#